data_AF-K9WVH9-F1
#
_entry.id   AF-K9WVH9-F1
#
_cell.length_a   1.000
_cell.length_b   1.000
_cell.length_c   1.000
_cell.angle_alpha   90.00
_cell.angle_beta   90.00
_cell.angle_gamma   90.00
#
_symmetry.space_group_name_H-M   'P 1'
#
loop_
_entity.id
_entity.type
_entity.pdbx_description
1 polymer ?
#
loop_
_entity_poly.entity_id
_entity_poly.type
_entity_poly.pdbx_seq_one_letter_code
_entity_poly.pdbx_strand_id
1 'polypeptide(L)'
;MNSNLVGGIIPPQPPIEPQANVHVLKSRLEWGEPAFTILDVRDRMIFNEGHIMGAMPMPIDQLVDRAASSLDKSRDIYVYGTSDDQTSRAAQLLRSAGFVHVSELKGGLGAWKAIGGPTEGIIESTTPPGADDYNVISRIQNHLETQQKEV
;
A
#
# COMPACT_ATOMS: atom_id res chain seq x y z
N MET A 1 1.43 15.06 -37.77
CA MET A 1 2.66 14.76 -37.00
C MET A 1 2.27 14.87 -35.54
N ASN A 2 1.95 13.76 -34.87
CA ASN A 2 1.62 13.76 -33.45
C ASN A 2 2.85 13.29 -32.69
N SER A 3 3.63 14.24 -32.20
CA SER A 3 4.79 13.97 -31.36
C SER A 3 4.31 13.54 -29.98
N ASN A 4 4.30 12.22 -29.72
CA ASN A 4 4.20 11.66 -28.37
C ASN A 4 5.51 11.99 -27.61
N LEU A 5 5.60 13.20 -27.05
CA LEU A 5 6.78 13.71 -26.33
C LEU A 5 7.02 13.06 -24.96
N VAL A 6 6.16 12.12 -24.54
CA VAL A 6 6.23 11.42 -23.24
C VAL A 6 6.56 9.92 -23.36
N GLY A 7 6.61 9.36 -24.57
CA GLY A 7 6.69 7.92 -24.82
C GLY A 7 8.01 7.21 -24.46
N GLY A 8 8.90 7.84 -23.68
CA GLY A 8 10.20 7.27 -23.31
C GLY A 8 10.79 7.77 -21.99
N ILE A 9 10.05 8.54 -21.19
CA ILE A 9 10.52 9.05 -19.88
C ILE A 9 10.16 8.10 -18.73
N ILE A 10 9.13 7.26 -18.91
CA ILE A 10 8.69 6.31 -17.90
C ILE A 10 9.27 4.94 -18.27
N PRO A 11 10.24 4.39 -17.51
CA PRO A 11 10.71 3.04 -17.75
C PRO A 11 9.53 2.07 -17.60
N PRO A 12 9.41 1.04 -18.44
CA PRO A 12 8.39 0.02 -18.27
C PRO A 12 8.53 -0.56 -16.86
N GLN A 13 7.45 -0.49 -16.08
CA GLN A 13 7.47 -1.00 -14.72
C GLN A 13 7.76 -2.51 -14.79
N PRO A 14 8.69 -3.02 -13.95
CA PRO A 14 8.98 -4.45 -13.94
C PRO A 14 7.70 -5.23 -13.61
N PRO A 15 7.56 -6.48 -14.08
CA PRO A 15 6.43 -7.33 -13.70
C PRO A 15 6.25 -7.41 -12.19
N ILE A 16 5.00 -7.54 -11.73
CA ILE A 16 4.74 -7.71 -10.30
C ILE A 16 5.26 -9.07 -9.82
N GLU A 17 5.99 -9.07 -8.71
CA GLU A 17 6.48 -10.30 -8.08
C GLU A 17 5.41 -10.90 -7.15
N PRO A 18 5.38 -12.24 -6.92
CA PRO A 18 4.38 -12.88 -6.05
C PRO A 18 4.39 -12.39 -4.59
N GLN A 19 5.51 -11.82 -4.15
CA GLN A 19 5.68 -11.22 -2.83
C GLN A 19 6.46 -9.92 -3.00
N ALA A 20 6.03 -8.86 -2.32
CA ALA A 20 6.70 -7.57 -2.35
C ALA A 20 6.83 -7.02 -0.93
N ASN A 21 7.91 -6.28 -0.68
CA ASN A 21 8.01 -5.46 0.52
C ASN A 21 7.34 -4.09 0.29
N VAL A 22 7.17 -3.34 1.37
CA VAL A 22 6.49 -2.04 1.37
C VAL A 22 7.19 -0.95 0.56
N HIS A 23 8.52 -1.02 0.39
CA HIS A 23 9.25 -0.05 -0.43
C HIS A 23 8.92 -0.20 -1.92
N VAL A 24 8.75 -1.44 -2.40
CA VAL A 24 8.37 -1.71 -3.80
C VAL A 24 7.00 -1.09 -4.11
N LEU A 25 6.01 -1.30 -3.23
CA LEU A 25 4.69 -0.68 -3.38
C LEU A 25 4.76 0.85 -3.31
N LYS A 26 5.54 1.40 -2.37
CA LYS A 26 5.70 2.86 -2.19
C LYS A 26 6.29 3.50 -3.44
N SER A 27 7.38 2.93 -3.97
CA SER A 27 7.95 3.40 -5.23
C SER A 27 6.90 3.37 -6.33
N ARG A 28 6.18 2.26 -6.52
CA ARG A 28 5.13 2.17 -7.57
C ARG A 28 4.03 3.23 -7.44
N LEU A 29 3.64 3.61 -6.23
CA LEU A 29 2.68 4.71 -6.00
C LEU A 29 3.27 6.07 -6.43
N GLU A 30 4.54 6.32 -6.13
CA GLU A 30 5.23 7.58 -6.45
C GLU A 30 5.47 7.77 -7.96
N TRP A 31 5.61 6.68 -8.74
CA TRP A 31 5.83 6.73 -10.19
C TRP A 31 4.58 7.19 -11.00
N GLY A 32 3.40 7.27 -10.39
CA GLY A 32 2.27 8.04 -10.94
C GLY A 32 1.37 7.36 -11.99
N GLU A 33 1.61 6.10 -12.37
CA GLU A 33 0.73 5.32 -13.26
C GLU A 33 0.07 4.17 -12.48
N PRO A 34 -1.14 4.35 -11.90
CA PRO A 34 -1.79 3.32 -11.10
C PRO A 34 -2.38 2.22 -11.99
N ALA A 35 -1.52 1.34 -12.50
CA ALA A 35 -1.93 0.11 -13.17
C ALA A 35 -2.30 -1.01 -12.18
N PHE A 36 -2.19 -0.78 -10.87
CA PHE A 36 -2.44 -1.78 -9.84
C PHE A 36 -3.56 -1.38 -8.87
N THR A 37 -3.99 -2.35 -8.09
CA THR A 37 -4.99 -2.20 -7.03
C THR A 37 -4.42 -2.71 -5.72
N ILE A 38 -4.63 -1.97 -4.63
CA ILE A 38 -4.29 -2.42 -3.28
C ILE A 38 -5.57 -2.95 -2.62
N LEU A 39 -5.54 -4.19 -2.16
CA LEU A 39 -6.65 -4.84 -1.47
C LEU A 39 -6.32 -5.03 0.01
N ASP A 40 -7.15 -4.46 0.87
CA ASP A 40 -7.14 -4.73 2.30
C ASP A 40 -8.17 -5.82 2.62
N VAL A 41 -7.69 -6.96 3.12
CA VAL A 41 -8.54 -8.14 3.39
C VAL A 41 -8.89 -8.30 4.87
N ARG A 42 -8.53 -7.31 5.68
CA ARG A 42 -8.89 -7.25 7.10
C ARG A 42 -10.39 -7.01 7.27
N ASP A 43 -10.83 -7.10 8.52
CA ASP A 43 -12.20 -6.76 8.87
C ASP A 43 -12.54 -5.31 8.46
N ARG A 44 -13.78 -5.07 8.07
CA ARG A 44 -14.25 -3.76 7.59
C ARG A 44 -14.09 -2.67 8.65
N MET A 45 -14.26 -2.98 9.94
CA MET A 45 -14.06 -2.00 11.02
C MET A 45 -12.58 -1.61 11.11
N ILE A 46 -11.67 -2.58 11.02
CA ILE A 46 -10.21 -2.34 11.03
C ILE A 46 -9.78 -1.50 9.82
N PHE A 47 -10.34 -1.77 8.63
CA PHE A 47 -10.11 -0.92 7.46
C PHE A 47 -10.53 0.54 7.72
N ASN A 48 -11.72 0.74 8.27
CA ASN A 48 -12.26 2.08 8.55
C ASN A 48 -11.40 2.84 9.59
N GLU A 49 -10.79 2.14 10.55
CA GLU A 49 -9.89 2.75 11.54
C GLU A 49 -8.62 3.30 10.89
N GLY A 50 -8.01 2.53 9.97
CA GLY A 50 -6.80 2.94 9.26
C GLY A 50 -6.34 1.90 8.24
N HIS A 51 -6.06 2.34 7.01
CA HIS A 51 -5.61 1.52 5.88
C HIS A 51 -4.60 2.28 5.01
N ILE A 52 -3.91 1.56 4.13
CA ILE A 52 -3.03 2.17 3.11
C ILE A 52 -3.89 3.09 2.22
N MET A 53 -3.43 4.32 1.99
CA MET A 53 -4.12 5.30 1.14
C MET A 53 -4.48 4.70 -0.22
N GLY A 54 -5.75 4.82 -0.63
CA GLY A 54 -6.25 4.24 -1.88
C GLY A 54 -6.47 2.73 -1.89
N ALA A 55 -6.29 2.02 -0.76
CA ALA A 55 -6.66 0.61 -0.67
C ALA A 55 -8.18 0.40 -0.70
N MET A 56 -8.61 -0.66 -1.37
CA MET A 56 -10.02 -1.06 -1.40
C MET A 56 -10.34 -2.12 -0.35
N PRO A 57 -11.44 -1.99 0.40
CA PRO A 57 -11.83 -2.97 1.41
C PRO A 57 -12.47 -4.20 0.75
N MET A 58 -11.79 -5.33 0.81
CA MET A 58 -12.29 -6.64 0.39
C MET A 58 -12.03 -7.69 1.47
N PRO A 59 -12.80 -7.68 2.58
CA PRO A 59 -12.67 -8.64 3.67
C PRO A 59 -12.57 -10.08 3.15
N ILE A 60 -11.69 -10.89 3.76
CA ILE A 60 -11.27 -12.19 3.20
C ILE A 60 -12.44 -13.16 2.91
N ASP A 61 -13.53 -13.07 3.66
CA ASP A 61 -14.77 -13.85 3.50
C ASP A 61 -15.54 -13.49 2.22
N GLN A 62 -15.36 -12.28 1.70
CA GLN A 62 -16.02 -11.74 0.50
C GLN A 62 -15.05 -11.45 -0.64
N LEU A 63 -13.76 -11.76 -0.44
CA LEU A 63 -12.66 -11.32 -1.30
C LEU A 63 -12.86 -11.77 -2.76
N VAL A 64 -13.10 -13.06 -2.98
CA VAL A 64 -13.18 -13.62 -4.34
C VAL A 64 -14.38 -13.06 -5.10
N ASP A 65 -15.56 -13.03 -4.47
CA ASP A 65 -16.79 -12.55 -5.10
C ASP A 65 -16.69 -11.06 -5.44
N ARG A 66 -16.20 -10.24 -4.50
CA ARG A 66 -16.01 -8.79 -4.72
C ARG A 66 -14.99 -8.54 -5.82
N ALA A 67 -13.82 -9.18 -5.75
CA ALA A 67 -12.77 -9.01 -6.76
C ALA A 67 -13.27 -9.45 -8.14
N ALA A 68 -13.91 -10.61 -8.25
CA ALA A 68 -14.41 -11.13 -9.54
C ALA A 68 -15.47 -10.22 -10.19
N SER A 69 -16.27 -9.52 -9.38
CA SER A 69 -17.28 -8.58 -9.88
C SER A 69 -16.73 -7.20 -10.28
N SER A 70 -15.53 -6.84 -9.84
CA SER A 70 -15.01 -5.45 -9.93
C SER A 70 -13.66 -5.30 -10.61
N LEU A 71 -12.87 -6.37 -10.73
CA LEU A 71 -11.50 -6.35 -11.23
C LEU A 71 -11.30 -7.29 -12.42
N ASP A 72 -10.50 -6.83 -13.38
CA ASP A 72 -9.99 -7.68 -14.46
C ASP A 72 -8.98 -8.72 -13.92
N LYS A 73 -8.95 -9.93 -14.50
CA LYS A 73 -8.04 -11.00 -14.08
C LYS A 73 -6.56 -10.68 -14.28
N SER A 74 -6.25 -9.80 -15.23
CA SER A 74 -4.89 -9.30 -15.53
C SER A 74 -4.47 -8.10 -14.68
N ARG A 75 -5.35 -7.60 -13.78
CA ARG A 75 -5.02 -6.49 -12.89
C ARG A 75 -3.88 -6.88 -11.95
N ASP A 76 -2.85 -6.04 -11.87
CA ASP A 76 -1.84 -6.10 -10.82
C ASP A 76 -2.50 -5.82 -9.46
N ILE A 77 -2.41 -6.76 -8.53
CA ILE A 77 -3.02 -6.68 -7.21
C ILE A 77 -1.95 -6.82 -6.15
N TYR A 78 -1.86 -5.83 -5.27
CA TYR A 78 -1.17 -5.96 -3.98
C TYR A 78 -2.21 -6.26 -2.91
N VAL A 79 -2.02 -7.33 -2.14
CA VAL A 79 -2.94 -7.72 -1.08
C VAL A 79 -2.24 -7.72 0.27
N TYR A 80 -2.93 -7.28 1.32
CA TYR A 80 -2.45 -7.37 2.70
C TYR A 80 -3.58 -7.64 3.68
N GLY A 81 -3.29 -8.45 4.70
CA GLY A 81 -4.15 -8.71 5.86
C GLY A 81 -3.53 -8.22 7.16
N THR A 82 -4.08 -8.69 8.28
CA THR A 82 -3.60 -8.43 9.65
C THR A 82 -2.28 -9.15 9.93
N SER A 83 -2.04 -10.28 9.27
CA SER A 83 -0.82 -11.08 9.38
C SER A 83 -0.37 -11.57 8.01
N ASP A 84 0.91 -11.95 7.88
CA ASP A 84 1.46 -12.53 6.66
C ASP A 84 0.73 -13.83 6.25
N ASP A 85 0.24 -14.62 7.21
CA ASP A 85 -0.58 -15.81 6.93
C ASP A 85 -1.93 -15.45 6.29
N GLN A 86 -2.61 -14.43 6.82
CA GLN A 86 -3.87 -13.96 6.22
C GLN A 86 -3.62 -13.37 4.82
N THR A 87 -2.54 -12.62 4.66
CA THR A 87 -2.09 -12.09 3.37
C THR A 87 -1.84 -13.21 2.36
N SER A 88 -1.09 -14.25 2.75
CA SER A 88 -0.79 -15.39 1.86
C SER A 88 -2.05 -16.16 1.49
N ARG A 89 -2.95 -16.41 2.46
CA ARG A 89 -4.25 -17.05 2.20
C ARG A 89 -5.09 -16.24 1.21
N ALA A 90 -5.16 -14.93 1.36
CA ALA A 90 -5.88 -14.06 0.44
C ALA A 90 -5.29 -14.07 -0.98
N ALA A 91 -3.96 -14.02 -1.09
CA ALA A 91 -3.29 -14.12 -2.37
C ALA A 91 -3.57 -15.45 -3.07
N GLN A 92 -3.57 -16.56 -2.32
CA GLN A 92 -3.92 -17.89 -2.84
C GLN A 92 -5.38 -17.93 -3.33
N LEU A 93 -6.34 -17.41 -2.57
CA LEU A 93 -7.75 -17.34 -2.98
C LEU A 93 -7.94 -16.59 -4.30
N LEU A 94 -7.29 -15.44 -4.47
CA LEU A 94 -7.34 -14.66 -5.70
C LEU A 94 -6.70 -15.40 -6.87
N ARG A 95 -5.51 -16.00 -6.68
CA ARG A 95 -4.83 -16.80 -7.71
C ARG A 95 -5.68 -17.99 -8.15
N SER A 96 -6.29 -18.71 -7.20
CA SER A 96 -7.22 -19.81 -7.49
C SER A 96 -8.49 -19.37 -8.21
N ALA A 97 -8.92 -18.12 -8.01
CA ALA A 97 -10.01 -17.50 -8.75
C ALA A 97 -9.59 -16.95 -10.13
N GLY A 98 -8.35 -17.20 -10.58
CA GLY A 98 -7.85 -16.85 -11.90
C GLY A 98 -7.23 -15.46 -12.03
N PHE A 99 -7.00 -14.74 -10.94
CA PHE A 99 -6.21 -13.51 -10.99
C PHE A 99 -4.73 -13.85 -11.18
N VAL A 100 -4.13 -13.34 -12.26
CA VAL A 100 -2.79 -13.78 -12.69
C VAL A 100 -1.67 -13.01 -11.99
N HIS A 101 -1.93 -11.76 -11.59
CA HIS A 101 -0.92 -10.84 -11.08
C HIS A 101 -1.25 -10.44 -9.65
N VAL A 102 -0.96 -11.33 -8.69
CA VAL A 102 -1.25 -11.10 -7.27
C VAL A 102 0.04 -11.15 -6.45
N SER A 103 0.31 -10.08 -5.71
CA SER A 103 1.46 -9.92 -4.84
C SER A 103 1.05 -9.79 -3.37
N GLU A 104 1.70 -10.58 -2.53
CA GLU A 104 1.58 -10.46 -1.08
C GLU A 104 2.43 -9.27 -0.60
N LEU A 105 1.83 -8.28 0.05
CA LEU A 105 2.56 -7.19 0.67
C LEU A 105 3.06 -7.60 2.06
N LYS A 106 4.34 -7.92 2.17
CA LYS A 106 4.97 -8.42 3.41
C LYS A 106 4.96 -7.36 4.52
N GLY A 107 4.57 -7.80 5.72
CA GLY A 107 4.46 -6.94 6.90
C GLY A 107 3.22 -6.02 6.91
N GLY A 108 2.41 -6.05 5.84
CA GLY A 108 1.13 -5.36 5.73
C GLY A 108 1.16 -3.88 6.13
N LEU A 109 0.09 -3.42 6.79
CA LEU A 109 -0.05 -2.03 7.21
C LEU A 109 1.02 -1.60 8.22
N GLY A 110 1.46 -2.50 9.10
CA GLY A 110 2.47 -2.19 10.11
C GLY A 110 3.80 -1.78 9.48
N ALA A 111 4.30 -2.59 8.55
CA ALA A 111 5.50 -2.28 7.78
C ALA A 111 5.32 -1.02 6.91
N TRP A 112 4.12 -0.82 6.36
CA TRP A 112 3.81 0.35 5.53
C TRP A 112 3.93 1.66 6.33
N LYS A 113 3.33 1.69 7.53
CA LYS A 113 3.44 2.82 8.46
C LYS A 113 4.88 3.06 8.90
N ALA A 114 5.64 1.98 9.17
CA ALA A 114 7.03 2.10 9.61
C ALA A 114 7.94 2.82 8.61
N ILE A 115 7.62 2.80 7.31
CA ILE A 115 8.36 3.52 6.26
C ILE A 115 7.75 4.90 5.91
N GLY A 116 6.82 5.39 6.75
CA GLY A 116 6.11 6.65 6.53
C GLY A 116 5.21 6.62 5.28
N GLY A 117 4.66 5.46 4.93
CA GLY A 117 3.72 5.35 3.83
C GLY A 117 2.39 6.05 4.14
N PRO A 118 1.75 6.72 3.16
CA PRO A 118 0.48 7.41 3.37
C PRO A 118 -0.65 6.45 3.76
N THR A 119 -1.46 6.86 4.74
CA THR A 119 -2.62 6.09 5.23
C THR A 119 -3.86 6.96 5.32
N GLU A 120 -5.03 6.33 5.32
CA GLU A 120 -6.34 6.98 5.46
C GLU A 120 -7.18 6.19 6.49
N GLY A 121 -8.15 6.82 7.13
CA GLY A 121 -9.02 6.19 8.13
C GLY A 121 -9.40 7.13 9.26
N ILE A 122 -10.40 6.72 10.05
CA ILE A 122 -10.97 7.54 11.13
C ILE A 122 -9.93 7.84 12.20
N ILE A 123 -9.11 6.86 12.61
CA ILE A 123 -8.10 7.09 13.65
C ILE A 123 -6.91 7.85 13.06
N GLU A 124 -6.53 7.59 11.81
CA GLU A 124 -5.47 8.36 11.12
C GLU A 124 -5.82 9.85 11.01
N SER A 125 -7.10 10.19 10.76
CA SER A 125 -7.54 11.59 10.71
C SER A 125 -7.69 12.24 12.09
N THR A 126 -7.84 11.44 13.14
CA THR A 126 -8.15 11.91 14.51
C THR A 126 -6.99 11.73 15.48
N THR A 127 -5.86 11.19 15.02
CA THR A 127 -4.61 11.19 15.80
C THR A 127 -4.22 12.65 15.94
N PRO A 128 -4.30 13.23 17.16
CA PRO A 128 -3.77 14.57 17.37
C PRO A 128 -2.29 14.49 16.95
N PRO A 129 -1.76 15.50 16.25
CA PRO A 129 -0.31 15.63 16.11
C PRO A 129 0.32 15.39 17.49
N GLY A 130 1.42 14.64 17.53
CA GLY A 130 2.13 14.37 18.78
C GLY A 130 2.36 15.66 19.56
N ALA A 131 2.54 15.59 20.88
CA ALA A 131 2.75 16.78 21.70
C ALA A 131 3.88 17.68 21.15
N ASP A 132 4.85 17.04 20.49
CA ASP A 132 6.03 17.57 19.83
C ASP A 132 5.76 18.07 18.40
N ASP A 133 4.66 17.66 17.77
CA ASP A 133 4.30 18.07 16.42
C ASP A 133 3.84 19.53 16.33
N TYR A 134 3.30 20.08 17.42
CA TYR A 134 2.98 21.49 17.54
C TYR A 134 4.16 22.33 18.04
N ASN A 135 5.23 21.69 18.54
CA ASN A 135 6.41 22.38 19.04
C ASN A 135 7.49 22.44 17.95
N VAL A 136 7.45 23.51 17.16
CA VAL A 136 8.43 23.79 16.09
C VAL A 136 9.88 23.71 16.60
N ILE A 137 10.12 24.09 17.86
CA ILE A 137 11.46 24.05 18.47
C ILE A 137 11.93 22.61 18.68
N SER A 138 11.07 21.72 19.16
CA SER A 138 11.39 20.30 19.33
C SER A 138 11.62 19.59 18.00
N ARG A 139 10.85 19.93 16.96
CA ARG A 139 11.09 19.42 15.59
C ARG A 139 12.45 19.85 15.03
N ILE A 140 12.83 21.12 15.23
CA ILE A 140 14.13 21.63 14.80
C ILE A 140 15.27 20.96 15.59
N GLN A 141 15.14 20.82 16.91
CA GLN A 141 16.14 20.14 17.73
C GLN A 141 16.32 18.67 17.33
N ASN A 142 15.23 17.91 17.19
CA ASN A 142 15.31 16.51 16.74
C ASN A 142 15.93 16.39 15.35
N HIS A 143 15.59 17.29 14.42
CA HIS A 143 16.21 17.31 13.09
C HIS A 143 17.72 17.58 13.15
N LEU A 144 18.15 18.55 13.97
CA LEU A 144 19.57 18.89 14.16
C LEU A 144 20.35 17.75 14.85
N GLU A 145 19.75 17.08 15.84
CA GLU A 145 20.37 15.95 16.53
C GLU A 145 20.48 14.71 15.64
N THR A 146 19.49 14.47 14.78
CA THR A 146 19.51 13.35 13.84
C THR A 146 20.58 13.56 12.77
N GLN A 147 20.74 14.79 12.27
CA GLN A 147 21.79 15.17 11.32
C GLN A 147 23.21 15.07 11.91
N GLN A 148 23.37 15.23 13.22
CA GLN A 148 24.68 15.10 13.89
C GLN A 148 25.08 13.65 14.17
N LYS A 149 24.15 12.70 14.14
CA LYS A 149 24.43 11.27 14.34
C LYS A 149 24.85 10.53 13.07
N GLU A 150 24.74 11.16 11.91
CA GLU A 150 25.14 10.58 10.61
C GLU A 150 26.57 10.96 10.18
N VAL A 151 27.44 11.38 11.12
CA VAL A 151 28.89 11.61 10.89
C VAL A 151 29.73 10.68 11.77
#